data_AF-Q8SUD0-F1
#
_entry.id   AF-Q8SUD0-F1
#
_cell.length_a   1.000
_cell.length_b   1.000
_cell.length_c   1.000
_cell.angle_alpha   90.00
_cell.angle_beta   90.00
_cell.angle_gamma   90.00
#
_symmetry.space_group_name_H-M   'P 1'
#
loop_
_entity.id
_entity.type
_entity.pdbx_description
1 polymer ?
#
loop_
_entity_poly.entity_id
_entity_poly.type
_entity_poly.pdbx_seq_one_letter_code
_entity_poly.pdbx_strand_id
1 'polypeptide(L)'
;MHASELRMLYKERNYEEIYSRIQQEMEKLVLRNKLSTDDLEGLQSSIEEEIRRGVHEQRGIPRPLINIILLQGESFEAKIRSLLISYLASLCSVDYQEFLCCNFQKLSSLKSCFTWIEESMARISLRYSNVPDDWNLPQEILLKYYVLTKQRACDYFFYNEIDEQDFVEAFDVTIKHERRLGRAFEKHGCCVCSLQQPAGNESRLVPSSTETSCPHRTMISSLFVPNIEIYLRASFRLLVESELNLQDVKVCVFSRFLDFFRGLERIFKKIGYLNDRPTYRHLVHCFDDHLGFLMRKICPSKDMYGSIIVLNTILFVRETGLDFLDQVMERSGVEEDAPKMHAEARRIEGLQNALIDDYLSHYFSELDFTAPEGLSKEIIRFLDKEIMSESNSGMYEDVRIMVLESIISHVFSRIYSIKITPKASEAILLETAEVKRYLRTKTSVIPLIDVVEKYLKIFLCPPDNTRCFAENFVLMSEGIFSFDQIISNIEDGHGADELYLAYEEITGSSKAIS
;
A
#
# COMPACT_ATOMS: atom_id res chain seq x y z
N MET A 1 9.73 -41.26 -55.52
CA MET A 1 9.01 -42.28 -54.72
C MET A 1 7.65 -42.55 -55.33
N HIS A 2 7.21 -43.81 -55.45
CA HIS A 2 5.85 -44.12 -55.96
C HIS A 2 4.80 -43.88 -54.86
N ALA A 3 3.78 -43.09 -55.18
CA ALA A 3 2.70 -42.66 -54.28
C ALA A 3 1.95 -43.82 -53.59
N SER A 4 2.01 -45.03 -54.13
CA SER A 4 1.42 -46.24 -53.54
C SER A 4 2.14 -46.71 -52.26
N GLU A 5 3.45 -46.51 -52.15
CA GLU A 5 4.24 -46.96 -51.00
C GLU A 5 4.06 -46.05 -49.77
N LEU A 6 3.97 -44.73 -49.99
CA LEU A 6 3.60 -43.78 -48.92
C LEU A 6 2.20 -44.06 -48.36
N ARG A 7 1.23 -44.37 -49.23
CA ARG A 7 -0.13 -44.72 -48.82
C ARG A 7 -0.20 -46.05 -48.05
N MET A 8 0.68 -47.01 -48.38
CA MET A 8 0.83 -48.28 -47.64
C MET A 8 1.44 -48.07 -46.25
N LEU A 9 2.59 -47.39 -46.16
CA LEU A 9 3.26 -47.09 -44.89
C LEU A 9 2.40 -46.22 -43.97
N TYR A 10 1.58 -45.35 -44.56
CA TYR A 10 0.59 -44.56 -43.84
C TYR A 10 -0.54 -45.43 -43.29
N LYS A 11 -1.07 -46.38 -44.07
CA LYS A 11 -2.05 -47.37 -43.58
C LYS A 11 -1.50 -48.23 -42.44
N GLU A 12 -0.19 -48.45 -42.41
CA GLU A 12 0.52 -49.22 -41.37
C GLU A 12 0.94 -48.36 -40.15
N ARG A 13 0.64 -47.05 -40.13
CA ARG A 13 0.98 -46.11 -39.03
C ARG A 13 2.48 -46.02 -38.69
N ASN A 14 3.36 -46.33 -39.63
CA ASN A 14 4.80 -46.32 -39.41
C ASN A 14 5.39 -44.90 -39.63
N TYR A 15 5.08 -43.98 -38.72
CA TYR A 15 5.40 -42.56 -38.86
C TYR A 15 6.91 -42.23 -38.78
N GLU A 16 7.71 -43.06 -38.12
CA GLU A 16 9.19 -42.93 -38.10
C GLU A 16 9.81 -43.27 -39.47
N GLU A 17 9.29 -44.29 -40.15
CA GLU A 17 9.76 -44.65 -41.49
C GLU A 17 9.29 -43.63 -42.55
N ILE A 18 8.10 -43.06 -42.38
CA ILE A 18 7.63 -41.93 -43.20
C ILE A 18 8.51 -40.70 -42.99
N TYR A 19 8.82 -40.34 -41.74
CA TYR A 19 9.67 -39.18 -41.42
C TYR A 19 11.11 -39.36 -41.92
N SER A 20 11.74 -40.51 -41.68
CA SER A 20 13.10 -40.79 -42.15
C SER A 20 13.18 -40.84 -43.69
N ARG A 21 12.16 -41.33 -44.39
CA ARG A 21 12.09 -41.31 -45.85
C ARG A 21 11.80 -39.91 -46.42
N ILE A 22 10.93 -39.11 -45.78
CA ILE A 22 10.73 -37.70 -46.17
C ILE A 22 12.02 -36.91 -45.95
N GLN A 23 12.73 -37.12 -44.84
CA GLN A 23 14.01 -36.49 -44.56
C GLN A 23 15.09 -36.90 -45.57
N GLN A 24 15.18 -38.19 -45.92
CA GLN A 24 16.07 -38.69 -46.98
C GLN A 24 15.70 -38.17 -48.38
N GLU A 25 14.43 -38.00 -48.69
CA GLU A 25 13.99 -37.42 -49.96
C GLU A 25 14.19 -35.89 -49.98
N MET A 26 14.06 -35.19 -48.83
CA MET A 26 14.41 -33.77 -48.70
C MET A 26 15.91 -33.52 -48.83
N GLU A 27 16.75 -34.40 -48.29
CA GLU A 27 18.21 -34.39 -48.54
C GLU A 27 18.53 -34.62 -50.03
N LYS A 28 17.75 -35.44 -50.74
CA LYS A 28 17.87 -35.63 -52.20
C LYS A 28 17.27 -34.48 -53.02
N LEU A 29 16.30 -33.74 -52.49
CA LEU A 29 15.58 -32.64 -53.17
C LEU A 29 16.39 -31.34 -53.29
N VAL A 30 17.63 -31.29 -52.77
CA VAL A 30 18.65 -30.33 -53.26
C VAL A 30 18.89 -30.52 -54.77
N LEU A 31 18.53 -31.67 -55.35
CA LEU A 31 18.59 -31.94 -56.78
C LEU A 31 17.22 -32.44 -57.31
N ARG A 32 16.37 -31.48 -57.70
CA ARG A 32 15.27 -31.57 -58.69
C ARG A 32 14.43 -32.86 -58.70
N ASN A 33 13.23 -32.81 -58.11
CA ASN A 33 11.95 -32.97 -58.82
C ASN A 33 10.78 -32.85 -57.82
N LYS A 34 9.83 -31.95 -58.13
CA LYS A 34 8.66 -31.62 -57.31
C LYS A 34 7.81 -32.87 -57.03
N LEU A 35 7.43 -33.10 -55.77
CA LEU A 35 6.26 -33.91 -55.43
C LEU A 35 5.07 -33.40 -56.24
N SER A 36 4.23 -34.30 -56.78
CA SER A 36 3.02 -33.89 -57.50
C SER A 36 2.09 -33.14 -56.53
N THR A 37 1.41 -32.10 -57.01
CA THR A 37 0.47 -31.31 -56.19
C THR A 37 -0.61 -32.18 -55.56
N ASP A 38 -1.09 -33.20 -56.29
CA ASP A 38 -2.15 -34.10 -55.85
C ASP A 38 -1.68 -35.05 -54.72
N ASP A 39 -0.41 -35.44 -54.70
CA ASP A 39 0.16 -36.29 -53.64
C ASP A 39 0.44 -35.49 -52.36
N LEU A 40 0.81 -34.22 -52.49
CA LEU A 40 0.91 -33.28 -51.36
C LEU A 40 -0.46 -33.01 -50.74
N GLU A 41 -1.48 -32.75 -51.55
CA GLU A 41 -2.87 -32.56 -51.07
C GLU A 41 -3.42 -33.84 -50.41
N GLY A 42 -3.10 -35.01 -50.97
CA GLY A 42 -3.43 -36.31 -50.38
C GLY A 42 -2.78 -36.52 -49.01
N LEU A 43 -1.49 -36.19 -48.88
CA LEU A 43 -0.76 -36.25 -47.60
C LEU A 43 -1.33 -35.26 -46.57
N GLN A 44 -1.62 -34.02 -46.98
CA GLN A 44 -2.22 -32.99 -46.13
C GLN A 44 -3.58 -33.42 -45.58
N SER A 45 -4.46 -33.91 -46.44
CA SER A 45 -5.79 -34.42 -46.06
C SER A 45 -5.67 -35.59 -45.08
N SER A 46 -4.67 -36.43 -45.26
CA SER A 46 -4.39 -37.57 -44.40
C SER A 46 -3.93 -37.13 -43.01
N ILE A 47 -2.98 -36.20 -42.94
CA ILE A 47 -2.49 -35.60 -41.68
C ILE A 47 -3.64 -34.94 -40.92
N GLU A 48 -4.52 -34.20 -41.62
CA GLU A 48 -5.71 -33.59 -41.01
C GLU A 48 -6.65 -34.62 -40.37
N GLU A 49 -6.88 -35.76 -41.05
CA GLU A 49 -7.68 -36.87 -40.52
C GLU A 49 -7.05 -37.50 -39.27
N GLU A 50 -5.73 -37.72 -39.28
CA GLU A 50 -5.04 -38.33 -38.15
C GLU A 50 -4.96 -37.38 -36.94
N ILE A 51 -4.84 -36.07 -37.15
CA ILE A 51 -4.95 -35.08 -36.07
C ILE A 51 -6.36 -35.07 -35.50
N ARG A 52 -7.39 -35.06 -36.35
CA ARG A 52 -8.79 -35.13 -35.90
C ARG A 52 -9.03 -36.39 -35.06
N ARG A 53 -8.59 -37.54 -35.57
CA ARG A 53 -8.69 -38.83 -34.88
C ARG A 53 -7.92 -38.83 -33.56
N GLY A 54 -6.68 -38.36 -33.57
CA GLY A 54 -5.81 -38.29 -32.40
C GLY A 54 -6.44 -37.44 -31.29
N VAL A 55 -6.98 -36.27 -31.62
CA VAL A 55 -7.69 -35.42 -30.65
C VAL A 55 -8.93 -36.11 -30.10
N HIS A 56 -9.77 -36.71 -30.97
CA HIS A 56 -11.01 -37.36 -30.57
C HIS A 56 -10.77 -38.62 -29.71
N GLU A 57 -9.77 -39.42 -30.07
CA GLU A 57 -9.31 -40.58 -29.29
C GLU A 57 -8.48 -40.19 -28.06
N GLN A 58 -8.30 -38.88 -27.82
CA GLN A 58 -7.53 -38.35 -26.70
C GLN A 58 -6.07 -38.85 -26.66
N ARG A 59 -5.48 -39.10 -27.84
CA ARG A 59 -4.09 -39.50 -28.02
C ARG A 59 -3.22 -38.26 -28.34
N GLY A 60 -2.01 -38.24 -27.80
CA GLY A 60 -1.03 -37.21 -28.15
C GLY A 60 -0.64 -37.29 -29.63
N ILE A 61 -0.19 -36.16 -30.19
CA ILE A 61 0.28 -36.15 -31.58
C ILE A 61 1.72 -36.71 -31.61
N PRO A 62 2.00 -37.73 -32.43
CA PRO A 62 3.36 -38.26 -32.56
C PRO A 62 4.33 -37.20 -33.09
N ARG A 63 5.52 -37.11 -32.48
CA ARG A 63 6.59 -36.20 -32.91
C ARG A 63 6.93 -36.29 -34.41
N PRO A 64 6.97 -37.48 -35.04
CA PRO A 64 7.22 -37.56 -36.49
C PRO A 64 6.15 -36.84 -37.32
N LEU A 65 4.88 -36.86 -36.88
CA LEU A 65 3.78 -36.16 -37.56
C LEU A 65 3.94 -34.64 -37.47
N ILE A 66 4.34 -34.14 -36.29
CA ILE A 66 4.67 -32.71 -36.08
C ILE A 66 5.79 -32.26 -37.00
N ASN A 67 6.87 -33.04 -37.09
CA ASN A 67 7.97 -32.67 -37.97
C ASN A 67 7.54 -32.62 -39.45
N ILE A 68 6.67 -33.54 -39.89
CA ILE A 68 6.13 -33.51 -41.27
C ILE A 68 5.31 -32.24 -41.52
N ILE A 69 4.53 -31.77 -40.53
CA ILE A 69 3.75 -30.53 -40.63
C ILE A 69 4.69 -29.32 -40.78
N LEU A 70 5.72 -29.24 -39.95
CA LEU A 70 6.71 -28.14 -39.99
C LEU A 70 7.48 -28.09 -41.31
N LEU A 71 7.80 -29.26 -41.89
CA LEU A 71 8.52 -29.36 -43.17
C LEU A 71 7.69 -28.91 -44.38
N GLN A 72 6.37 -28.83 -44.27
CA GLN A 72 5.49 -28.40 -45.36
C GLN A 72 5.30 -26.87 -45.45
N GLY A 73 5.84 -26.12 -44.50
CA GLY A 73 5.86 -24.65 -44.51
C GLY A 73 4.73 -23.99 -43.72
N GLU A 74 4.91 -22.68 -43.48
CA GLU A 74 4.12 -21.88 -42.53
C GLU A 74 2.61 -21.88 -42.80
N SER A 75 2.19 -21.93 -44.07
CA SER A 75 0.76 -21.92 -44.42
C SER A 75 0.03 -23.20 -43.98
N PHE A 76 0.69 -24.35 -44.13
CA PHE A 76 0.12 -25.63 -43.71
C PHE A 76 0.21 -25.78 -42.19
N GLU A 77 1.33 -25.38 -41.60
CA GLU A 77 1.48 -25.29 -40.14
C GLU A 77 0.36 -24.46 -39.51
N ALA A 78 0.10 -23.25 -40.01
CA ALA A 78 -0.96 -22.38 -39.49
C ALA A 78 -2.35 -23.02 -39.61
N LYS A 79 -2.64 -23.71 -40.72
CA LYS A 79 -3.89 -24.45 -40.95
C LYS A 79 -4.05 -25.56 -39.91
N ILE A 80 -3.01 -26.39 -39.74
CA ILE A 80 -3.03 -27.51 -38.79
C ILE A 80 -3.13 -27.03 -37.35
N ARG A 81 -2.38 -25.99 -36.97
CA ARG A 81 -2.47 -25.33 -35.66
C ARG A 81 -3.91 -24.88 -35.38
N SER A 82 -4.54 -24.19 -36.32
CA SER A 82 -5.93 -23.74 -36.19
C SER A 82 -6.91 -24.90 -36.03
N LEU A 83 -6.77 -25.96 -36.83
CA LEU A 83 -7.60 -27.16 -36.72
C LEU A 83 -7.44 -27.86 -35.36
N LEU A 84 -6.19 -28.03 -34.91
CA LEU A 84 -5.89 -28.64 -33.63
C LEU A 84 -6.49 -27.85 -32.46
N ILE A 85 -6.33 -26.52 -32.45
CA ILE A 85 -6.95 -25.64 -31.46
C ILE A 85 -8.47 -25.78 -31.50
N SER A 86 -9.09 -25.77 -32.69
CA SER A 86 -10.54 -25.88 -32.85
C SER A 86 -11.10 -27.20 -32.31
N TYR A 87 -10.47 -28.33 -32.66
CA TYR A 87 -10.93 -29.65 -32.20
C TYR A 87 -10.73 -29.82 -30.68
N LEU A 88 -9.57 -29.40 -30.17
CA LEU A 88 -9.32 -29.43 -28.72
C LEU A 88 -10.27 -28.52 -27.96
N ALA A 89 -10.47 -27.29 -28.43
CA ALA A 89 -11.40 -26.35 -27.81
C ALA A 89 -12.81 -26.93 -27.77
N SER A 90 -13.28 -27.56 -28.86
CA SER A 90 -14.60 -28.19 -28.89
C SER A 90 -14.72 -29.32 -27.87
N LEU A 91 -13.78 -30.26 -27.85
CA LEU A 91 -13.80 -31.40 -26.94
C LEU A 91 -13.73 -30.94 -25.48
N CYS A 92 -12.75 -30.09 -25.16
CA CYS A 92 -12.55 -29.56 -23.82
C CYS A 92 -13.75 -28.73 -23.34
N SER A 93 -14.40 -27.97 -24.24
CA SER A 93 -15.58 -27.18 -23.88
C SER A 93 -16.76 -28.06 -23.47
N VAL A 94 -16.99 -29.18 -24.17
CA VAL A 94 -18.07 -30.12 -23.83
C VAL A 94 -17.84 -30.74 -22.45
N ASP A 95 -16.64 -31.29 -22.23
CA ASP A 95 -16.27 -31.91 -20.94
C ASP A 95 -16.40 -30.90 -19.78
N TYR A 96 -15.99 -29.65 -20.01
CA TYR A 96 -16.04 -28.62 -18.98
C TYR A 96 -17.45 -28.09 -18.73
N GLN A 97 -18.28 -27.96 -19.77
CA GLN A 97 -19.68 -27.58 -19.61
C GLN A 97 -20.45 -28.60 -18.78
N GLU A 98 -20.24 -29.90 -19.03
CA GLU A 98 -20.83 -30.96 -18.22
C GLU A 98 -20.37 -30.86 -16.75
N PHE A 99 -19.08 -30.64 -16.53
CA PHE A 99 -18.54 -30.40 -15.19
C PHE A 99 -19.20 -29.19 -14.51
N LEU A 100 -19.32 -28.06 -15.19
CA LEU A 100 -19.94 -26.84 -14.66
C LEU A 100 -21.39 -27.05 -14.27
N CYS A 101 -22.17 -27.73 -15.12
CA CYS A 101 -23.59 -28.03 -14.85
C CYS A 101 -23.77 -28.85 -13.56
N CYS A 102 -22.86 -29.78 -13.29
CA CYS A 102 -22.94 -30.66 -12.12
C CYS A 102 -22.34 -30.05 -10.84
N ASN A 103 -21.31 -29.20 -10.96
CA ASN A 103 -20.48 -28.79 -9.81
C ASN A 103 -20.58 -27.31 -9.43
N PHE A 104 -21.16 -26.46 -10.30
CA PHE A 104 -21.32 -25.03 -10.03
C PHE A 104 -22.70 -24.73 -9.46
N GLN A 105 -22.79 -24.69 -8.12
CA GLN A 105 -24.02 -24.39 -7.38
C GLN A 105 -23.97 -23.06 -6.62
N LYS A 106 -22.77 -22.61 -6.22
CA LYS A 106 -22.51 -21.38 -5.48
C LYS A 106 -21.18 -20.75 -5.92
N LEU A 107 -20.89 -19.50 -5.55
CA LEU A 107 -19.65 -18.84 -5.99
C LEU A 107 -18.40 -19.54 -5.48
N SER A 108 -18.39 -20.06 -4.25
CA SER A 108 -17.26 -20.84 -3.73
C SER A 108 -16.98 -22.13 -4.55
N SER A 109 -17.91 -22.60 -5.38
CA SER A 109 -17.65 -23.65 -6.38
C SER A 109 -16.62 -23.24 -7.44
N LEU A 110 -16.29 -21.94 -7.56
CA LEU A 110 -15.17 -21.50 -8.41
C LEU A 110 -13.86 -22.19 -8.02
N LYS A 111 -13.67 -22.55 -6.76
CA LYS A 111 -12.50 -23.33 -6.31
C LYS A 111 -12.38 -24.68 -7.00
N SER A 112 -13.47 -25.45 -7.07
CA SER A 112 -13.45 -26.75 -7.76
C SER A 112 -13.28 -26.56 -9.26
N CYS A 113 -13.86 -25.50 -9.83
CA CYS A 113 -13.69 -25.12 -11.22
C CYS A 113 -12.22 -24.84 -11.58
N PHE A 114 -11.53 -24.03 -10.77
CA PHE A 114 -10.12 -23.73 -11.01
C PHE A 114 -9.21 -24.93 -10.82
N THR A 115 -9.48 -25.78 -9.82
CA THR A 115 -8.74 -27.04 -9.66
C THR A 115 -8.90 -27.94 -10.88
N TRP A 116 -10.14 -28.09 -11.39
CA TRP A 116 -10.39 -28.87 -12.60
C TRP A 116 -9.66 -28.29 -13.82
N ILE A 117 -9.70 -26.96 -13.98
CA ILE A 117 -8.99 -26.26 -15.06
C ILE A 117 -7.50 -26.57 -14.99
N GLU A 118 -6.88 -26.47 -13.82
CA GLU A 118 -5.46 -26.73 -13.63
C GLU A 118 -5.06 -28.17 -13.96
N GLU A 119 -5.83 -29.14 -13.49
CA GLU A 119 -5.61 -30.55 -13.80
C GLU A 119 -5.78 -30.82 -15.30
N SER A 120 -6.81 -30.24 -15.92
CA SER A 120 -7.06 -30.36 -17.35
C SER A 120 -5.93 -29.76 -18.17
N MET A 121 -5.45 -28.58 -17.78
CA MET A 121 -4.32 -27.90 -18.40
C MET A 121 -3.02 -28.69 -18.28
N ALA A 122 -2.75 -29.31 -17.12
CA ALA A 122 -1.60 -30.20 -16.94
C ALA A 122 -1.69 -31.44 -17.84
N ARG A 123 -2.88 -32.05 -17.95
CA ARG A 123 -3.12 -33.20 -18.86
C ARG A 123 -2.89 -32.85 -20.32
N ILE A 124 -3.39 -31.70 -20.77
CA ILE A 124 -3.21 -31.21 -22.15
C ILE A 124 -1.72 -30.95 -22.41
N SER A 125 -1.04 -30.26 -21.51
CA SER A 125 0.39 -29.93 -21.64
C SER A 125 1.25 -31.19 -21.74
N LEU A 126 0.95 -32.23 -20.95
CA LEU A 126 1.65 -33.51 -21.00
C LEU A 126 1.36 -34.26 -22.31
N ARG A 127 0.09 -34.34 -22.70
CA ARG A 127 -0.39 -35.10 -23.86
C ARG A 127 0.12 -34.52 -25.19
N TYR A 128 0.25 -33.20 -25.27
CA TYR A 128 0.68 -32.47 -26.47
C TYR A 128 2.09 -31.89 -26.33
N SER A 129 2.95 -32.49 -25.49
CA SER A 129 4.34 -32.05 -25.27
C SER A 129 5.24 -32.08 -26.51
N ASN A 130 4.85 -32.83 -27.54
CA ASN A 130 5.55 -32.85 -28.83
C ASN A 130 5.15 -31.70 -29.76
N VAL A 131 4.09 -30.96 -29.46
CA VAL A 131 3.64 -29.80 -30.25
C VAL A 131 4.53 -28.60 -29.91
N PRO A 132 4.90 -27.77 -30.90
CA PRO A 132 5.71 -26.58 -30.64
C PRO A 132 5.06 -25.62 -29.62
N ASP A 133 5.87 -25.09 -28.70
CA ASP A 133 5.43 -24.20 -27.62
C ASP A 133 4.74 -22.93 -28.16
N ASP A 134 5.19 -22.41 -29.30
CA ASP A 134 4.68 -21.21 -29.97
C ASP A 134 3.29 -21.39 -30.60
N TRP A 135 2.78 -22.63 -30.66
CA TRP A 135 1.39 -22.89 -31.03
C TRP A 135 0.42 -22.53 -29.90
N ASN A 136 0.91 -22.30 -28.68
CA ASN A 136 0.16 -21.76 -27.53
C ASN A 136 -1.12 -22.53 -27.16
N LEU A 137 -1.18 -23.84 -27.46
CA LEU A 137 -2.39 -24.65 -27.24
C LEU A 137 -2.97 -24.54 -25.82
N PRO A 138 -2.17 -24.64 -24.74
CA PRO A 138 -2.73 -24.57 -23.39
C PRO A 138 -3.44 -23.22 -23.14
N GLN A 139 -2.86 -22.13 -23.62
CA GLN A 139 -3.41 -20.79 -23.41
C GLN A 139 -4.77 -20.61 -24.12
N GLU A 140 -4.91 -21.10 -25.34
CA GLU A 140 -6.17 -21.05 -26.10
C GLU A 140 -7.28 -21.82 -25.37
N ILE A 141 -6.95 -23.00 -24.83
CA ILE A 141 -7.91 -23.80 -24.08
C ILE A 141 -8.25 -23.16 -22.73
N LEU A 142 -7.26 -22.58 -22.03
CA LEU A 142 -7.49 -21.84 -20.80
C LEU A 142 -8.47 -20.67 -21.02
N LEU A 143 -8.31 -19.94 -22.12
CA LEU A 143 -9.23 -18.85 -22.47
C LEU A 143 -10.66 -19.36 -22.66
N LYS A 144 -10.84 -20.51 -23.31
CA LYS A 144 -12.17 -21.14 -23.45
C LYS A 144 -12.78 -21.52 -22.11
N TYR A 145 -11.99 -22.12 -21.21
CA TYR A 145 -12.46 -22.40 -19.86
C TYR A 145 -12.88 -21.13 -19.12
N TYR A 146 -12.06 -20.07 -19.16
CA TYR A 146 -12.40 -18.80 -18.53
C TYR A 146 -13.70 -18.21 -19.09
N VAL A 147 -13.93 -18.25 -20.40
CA VAL A 147 -15.18 -17.76 -20.99
C VAL A 147 -16.39 -18.55 -20.46
N LEU A 148 -16.29 -19.88 -20.38
CA LEU A 148 -17.37 -20.73 -19.87
C LEU A 148 -17.61 -20.51 -18.37
N THR A 149 -16.54 -20.43 -17.57
CA THR A 149 -16.62 -20.08 -16.14
C THR A 149 -17.25 -18.71 -15.95
N LYS A 150 -16.86 -17.72 -16.77
CA LYS A 150 -17.39 -16.36 -16.73
C LYS A 150 -18.89 -16.36 -16.98
N GLN A 151 -19.36 -17.02 -18.04
CA GLN A 151 -20.78 -17.12 -18.36
C GLN A 151 -21.57 -17.70 -17.18
N ARG A 152 -21.09 -18.82 -16.63
CA ARG A 152 -21.76 -19.47 -15.50
C ARG A 152 -21.77 -18.62 -14.23
N ALA A 153 -20.67 -17.91 -13.93
CA ALA A 153 -20.59 -17.01 -12.79
C ALA A 153 -21.48 -15.77 -12.97
N CYS A 154 -21.57 -15.21 -14.19
CA CYS A 154 -22.52 -14.14 -14.51
C CYS A 154 -23.97 -14.58 -14.28
N ASP A 155 -24.34 -15.78 -14.74
CA ASP A 155 -25.67 -16.32 -14.48
C ASP A 155 -25.95 -16.40 -12.99
N TYR A 156 -24.97 -16.85 -12.19
CA TYR A 156 -25.12 -16.89 -10.74
C TYR A 156 -25.38 -15.51 -10.15
N PHE A 157 -24.54 -14.51 -10.49
CA PHE A 157 -24.69 -13.13 -10.03
C PHE A 157 -26.03 -12.49 -10.43
N PHE A 158 -26.61 -12.90 -11.56
CA PHE A 158 -27.87 -12.35 -12.04
C PHE A 158 -29.10 -13.01 -11.39
N TYR A 159 -29.07 -14.32 -11.15
CA TYR A 159 -30.25 -15.07 -10.70
C TYR A 159 -30.29 -15.38 -9.19
N ASN A 160 -29.19 -15.22 -8.45
CA ASN A 160 -29.11 -15.61 -7.05
C ASN A 160 -28.75 -14.43 -6.14
N GLU A 161 -29.22 -14.49 -4.90
CA GLU A 161 -28.74 -13.60 -3.84
C GLU A 161 -27.32 -14.00 -3.45
N ILE A 162 -26.45 -12.99 -3.29
CA ILE A 162 -25.02 -13.19 -3.01
C ILE A 162 -24.82 -13.26 -1.50
N ASP A 163 -24.39 -14.42 -1.01
CA ASP A 163 -23.93 -14.57 0.38
C ASP A 163 -22.55 -13.92 0.59
N GLU A 164 -22.38 -13.17 1.70
CA GLU A 164 -21.15 -12.42 1.99
C GLU A 164 -19.93 -13.34 2.11
N GLN A 165 -20.06 -14.48 2.81
CA GLN A 165 -18.97 -15.41 3.03
C GLN A 165 -18.61 -16.16 1.74
N ASP A 166 -19.62 -16.58 0.97
CA ASP A 166 -19.45 -17.22 -0.33
C ASP A 166 -18.74 -16.30 -1.33
N PHE A 167 -19.08 -15.00 -1.33
CA PHE A 167 -18.43 -13.99 -2.17
C PHE A 167 -16.96 -13.78 -1.79
N VAL A 168 -16.66 -13.63 -0.50
CA VAL A 168 -15.28 -13.41 -0.02
C VAL A 168 -14.40 -14.62 -0.34
N GLU A 169 -14.87 -15.84 -0.08
CA GLU A 169 -14.12 -17.06 -0.41
C GLU A 169 -13.86 -17.16 -1.92
N ALA A 170 -14.90 -16.93 -2.73
CA ALA A 170 -14.80 -16.99 -4.18
C ALA A 170 -13.84 -15.95 -4.76
N PHE A 171 -13.87 -14.72 -4.26
CA PHE A 171 -12.98 -13.64 -4.68
C PHE A 171 -11.51 -13.96 -4.38
N ASP A 172 -11.23 -14.41 -3.15
CA ASP A 172 -9.88 -14.76 -2.70
C ASP A 172 -9.29 -15.92 -3.51
N VAL A 173 -10.10 -16.95 -3.74
CA VAL A 173 -9.73 -18.09 -4.58
C VAL A 173 -9.46 -17.62 -6.02
N THR A 174 -10.34 -16.80 -6.60
CA THR A 174 -10.21 -16.31 -7.97
C THR A 174 -8.89 -15.56 -8.19
N ILE A 175 -8.58 -14.57 -7.34
CA ILE A 175 -7.32 -13.81 -7.46
C ILE A 175 -6.11 -14.74 -7.34
N LYS A 176 -6.13 -15.70 -6.39
CA LYS A 176 -5.03 -16.64 -6.19
C LYS A 176 -4.79 -17.50 -7.43
N HIS A 177 -5.85 -18.05 -8.02
CA HIS A 177 -5.75 -18.92 -9.18
C HIS A 177 -5.39 -18.15 -10.45
N GLU A 178 -5.99 -16.99 -10.70
CA GLU A 178 -5.63 -16.16 -11.86
C GLU A 178 -4.19 -15.64 -11.78
N ARG A 179 -3.66 -15.33 -10.59
CA ARG A 179 -2.22 -15.00 -10.44
C ARG A 179 -1.31 -16.16 -10.81
N ARG A 180 -1.71 -17.39 -10.46
CA ARG A 180 -0.92 -18.60 -10.76
C ARG A 180 -0.98 -18.96 -12.24
N LEU A 181 -2.18 -18.97 -12.81
CA LEU A 181 -2.44 -19.30 -14.22
C LEU A 181 -2.05 -18.15 -15.16
N GLY A 182 -2.02 -16.92 -14.66
CA GLY A 182 -1.61 -15.70 -15.36
C GLY A 182 -0.21 -15.77 -15.98
N ARG A 183 0.71 -16.57 -15.41
CA ARG A 183 2.05 -16.80 -15.97
C ARG A 183 2.01 -17.40 -17.38
N ALA A 184 0.95 -18.15 -17.71
CA ALA A 184 0.75 -18.69 -19.06
C ALA A 184 0.48 -17.58 -20.09
N PHE A 185 -0.14 -16.47 -19.68
CA PHE A 185 -0.38 -15.31 -20.54
C PHE A 185 0.86 -14.41 -20.69
N GLU A 186 1.76 -14.41 -19.70
CA GLU A 186 3.00 -13.60 -19.71
C GLU A 186 4.04 -14.12 -20.71
N LYS A 187 4.13 -15.45 -20.93
CA LYS A 187 5.15 -16.06 -21.81
C LYS A 187 4.89 -15.83 -23.30
N HIS A 188 3.62 -15.75 -23.72
CA HIS A 188 3.25 -15.81 -25.14
C HIS A 188 2.33 -14.67 -25.62
N GLY A 189 1.85 -13.80 -24.70
CA GLY A 189 0.86 -12.76 -25.02
C GLY A 189 -0.51 -13.36 -25.37
N CYS A 190 -1.60 -12.58 -25.31
CA CYS A 190 -2.92 -13.10 -25.66
C CYS A 190 -3.21 -12.94 -27.15
N CYS A 191 -3.41 -14.06 -27.85
CA CYS A 191 -3.82 -14.13 -29.26
C CYS A 191 -4.93 -13.15 -29.65
N VAL A 192 -6.00 -13.05 -28.82
CA VAL A 192 -7.14 -12.17 -29.06
C VAL A 192 -6.76 -10.69 -28.91
N CYS A 193 -5.87 -10.36 -27.98
CA CYS A 193 -5.39 -9.00 -27.77
C CYS A 193 -4.32 -8.59 -28.80
N SER A 194 -3.49 -9.54 -29.26
CA SER A 194 -2.49 -9.32 -30.30
C SER A 194 -3.12 -9.02 -31.67
N LEU A 195 -4.31 -9.53 -31.95
CA LEU A 195 -5.08 -9.23 -33.17
C LEU A 195 -5.73 -7.83 -33.15
N GLN A 196 -5.83 -7.18 -31.99
CA GLN A 196 -6.43 -5.84 -31.84
C GLN A 196 -5.40 -4.70 -31.88
N GLN A 197 -4.10 -5.00 -31.93
CA GLN A 197 -3.10 -3.97 -32.23
C GLN A 197 -3.13 -3.69 -33.73
N PRO A 198 -3.44 -2.44 -34.16
CA PRO A 198 -3.42 -2.12 -35.58
C PRO A 198 -2.02 -2.37 -36.14
N ALA A 199 -1.96 -3.17 -37.21
CA ALA A 199 -0.75 -3.39 -38.00
C ALA A 199 -0.30 -2.06 -38.61
N GLY A 200 0.51 -1.30 -37.88
CA GLY A 200 0.87 0.06 -38.25
C GLY A 200 1.92 0.66 -37.34
N ASN A 201 3.12 0.09 -37.34
CA ASN A 201 4.38 0.82 -37.58
C ASN A 201 5.58 -0.07 -37.26
N GLU A 202 6.35 -0.37 -38.30
CA GLU A 202 7.74 -0.80 -38.16
C GLU A 202 8.56 0.36 -37.58
N SER A 203 8.61 0.45 -36.26
CA SER A 203 9.72 1.14 -35.58
C SER A 203 10.12 0.33 -34.36
N ARG A 204 11.14 -0.51 -34.54
CA ARG A 204 11.96 -1.07 -33.46
C ARG A 204 12.64 0.08 -32.72
N LEU A 205 11.99 0.65 -31.71
CA LEU A 205 12.64 1.50 -30.72
C LEU A 205 12.02 1.22 -29.34
N VAL A 206 12.81 0.54 -28.51
CA VAL A 206 12.85 0.49 -27.04
C VAL A 206 11.52 0.16 -26.31
N PRO A 207 11.48 -0.93 -25.50
CA PRO A 207 10.32 -1.20 -24.65
C PRO A 207 10.26 -0.17 -23.52
N SER A 208 9.48 0.90 -23.69
CA SER A 208 8.99 1.68 -22.57
C SER A 208 7.95 0.85 -21.82
N SER A 209 8.20 0.68 -20.52
CA SER A 209 7.55 -0.20 -19.56
C SER A 209 6.10 0.15 -19.20
N THR A 210 5.18 0.04 -20.13
CA THR A 210 3.76 -0.13 -19.80
C THR A 210 3.35 -1.54 -20.15
N GLU A 211 3.48 -2.44 -19.17
CA GLU A 211 2.87 -3.77 -19.21
C GLU A 211 1.36 -3.61 -19.44
N THR A 212 0.91 -3.63 -20.69
CA THR A 212 -0.52 -3.74 -20.99
C THR A 212 -0.95 -5.13 -20.53
N SER A 213 -1.45 -5.21 -19.31
CA SER A 213 -1.98 -6.45 -18.74
C SER A 213 -3.14 -6.92 -19.61
N CYS A 214 -3.05 -8.17 -20.08
CA CYS A 214 -4.11 -8.76 -20.89
C CYS A 214 -5.43 -8.76 -20.09
N PRO A 215 -6.55 -8.23 -20.60
CA PRO A 215 -7.84 -8.22 -19.90
C PRO A 215 -8.36 -9.64 -19.59
N HIS A 216 -7.90 -10.65 -20.34
CA HIS A 216 -8.25 -12.04 -20.08
C HIS A 216 -7.55 -12.62 -18.83
N ARG A 217 -6.49 -11.96 -18.33
CA ARG A 217 -5.79 -12.33 -17.08
C ARG A 217 -6.68 -12.11 -15.85
N THR A 218 -7.54 -11.10 -15.90
CA THR A 218 -8.44 -10.71 -14.83
C THR A 218 -9.91 -10.97 -15.19
N MET A 219 -10.15 -11.88 -16.15
CA MET A 219 -11.49 -12.08 -16.71
C MET A 219 -12.52 -12.46 -15.65
N ILE A 220 -12.19 -13.39 -14.76
CA ILE A 220 -13.11 -13.87 -13.72
C ILE A 220 -13.11 -12.90 -12.55
N SER A 221 -11.94 -12.40 -12.13
CA SER A 221 -11.87 -11.41 -11.03
C SER A 221 -12.62 -10.11 -11.35
N SER A 222 -12.68 -9.69 -12.61
CA SER A 222 -13.46 -8.52 -13.03
C SER A 222 -14.97 -8.64 -12.77
N LEU A 223 -15.51 -9.86 -12.63
CA LEU A 223 -16.92 -10.09 -12.30
C LEU A 223 -17.29 -9.62 -10.90
N PHE A 224 -16.31 -9.51 -10.00
CA PHE A 224 -16.52 -9.10 -8.62
C PHE A 224 -16.56 -7.58 -8.46
N VAL A 225 -16.05 -6.81 -9.44
CA VAL A 225 -15.96 -5.34 -9.38
C VAL A 225 -17.31 -4.67 -9.05
N PRO A 226 -18.44 -5.03 -9.70
CA PRO A 226 -19.72 -4.38 -9.42
C PRO A 226 -20.22 -4.55 -7.98
N ASN A 227 -19.79 -5.62 -7.30
CA ASN A 227 -20.21 -5.96 -5.93
C ASN A 227 -19.03 -5.94 -4.96
N ILE A 228 -17.94 -5.24 -5.30
CA ILE A 228 -16.68 -5.30 -4.54
C ILE A 228 -16.80 -4.75 -3.12
N GLU A 229 -17.80 -3.90 -2.87
CA GLU A 229 -18.13 -3.42 -1.53
C GLU A 229 -18.43 -4.56 -0.55
N ILE A 230 -19.00 -5.69 -1.00
CA ILE A 230 -19.25 -6.87 -0.15
C ILE A 230 -17.93 -7.37 0.44
N TYR A 231 -16.92 -7.56 -0.42
CA TYR A 231 -15.58 -7.99 -0.01
C TYR A 231 -14.90 -6.96 0.90
N LEU A 232 -14.96 -5.68 0.54
CA LEU A 232 -14.34 -4.61 1.32
C LEU A 232 -14.97 -4.52 2.71
N ARG A 233 -16.30 -4.42 2.81
CA ARG A 233 -17.01 -4.34 4.10
C ARG A 233 -16.70 -5.55 4.98
N ALA A 234 -16.79 -6.77 4.45
CA ALA A 234 -16.48 -7.98 5.21
C ALA A 234 -15.02 -7.98 5.70
N SER A 235 -14.08 -7.62 4.82
CA SER A 235 -12.64 -7.61 5.15
C SER A 235 -12.31 -6.57 6.20
N PHE A 236 -12.84 -5.35 6.09
CA PHE A 236 -12.62 -4.29 7.08
C PHE A 236 -13.33 -4.56 8.41
N ARG A 237 -14.51 -5.22 8.39
CA ARG A 237 -15.22 -5.62 9.62
C ARG A 237 -14.33 -6.50 10.50
N LEU A 238 -13.67 -7.49 9.92
CA LEU A 238 -12.69 -8.34 10.62
C LEU A 238 -11.53 -7.53 11.24
N LEU A 239 -11.12 -6.43 10.59
CA LEU A 239 -10.07 -5.53 11.10
C LEU A 239 -10.52 -4.66 12.27
N VAL A 240 -11.83 -4.57 12.57
CA VAL A 240 -12.35 -3.71 13.66
C VAL A 240 -13.23 -4.44 14.67
N GLU A 241 -13.60 -5.70 14.41
CA GLU A 241 -14.45 -6.53 15.28
C GLU A 241 -13.87 -6.81 16.67
N SER A 242 -12.54 -6.94 16.79
CA SER A 242 -11.95 -7.19 18.11
C SER A 242 -12.03 -5.94 18.98
N GLU A 243 -12.33 -6.12 20.27
CA GLU A 243 -12.29 -5.04 21.25
C GLU A 243 -10.90 -4.40 21.30
N LEU A 244 -10.89 -3.07 21.44
CA LEU A 244 -9.64 -2.32 21.56
C LEU A 244 -9.08 -2.54 22.97
N ASN A 245 -8.08 -3.42 23.09
CA ASN A 245 -7.34 -3.56 24.34
C ASN A 245 -6.31 -2.43 24.46
N LEU A 246 -6.64 -1.41 25.25
CA LEU A 246 -5.77 -0.25 25.51
C LEU A 246 -4.50 -0.60 26.31
N GLN A 247 -4.38 -1.82 26.84
CA GLN A 247 -3.16 -2.28 27.51
C GLN A 247 -2.18 -2.96 26.53
N ASP A 248 -2.65 -3.39 25.35
CA ASP A 248 -1.78 -3.99 24.34
C ASP A 248 -1.11 -2.89 23.50
N VAL A 249 0.09 -2.53 23.93
CA VAL A 249 0.90 -1.45 23.34
C VAL A 249 2.19 -2.02 22.79
N LYS A 250 2.54 -1.62 21.56
CA LYS A 250 3.80 -1.95 20.90
C LYS A 250 4.40 -0.68 20.35
N VAL A 251 5.67 -0.41 20.71
CA VAL A 251 6.38 0.80 20.25
C VAL A 251 5.58 2.07 20.57
N CYS A 252 5.04 2.16 21.79
CA CYS A 252 4.19 3.27 22.24
C CYS A 252 2.95 3.53 21.34
N VAL A 253 2.48 2.53 20.59
CA VAL A 253 1.26 2.59 19.77
C VAL A 253 0.33 1.47 20.19
N PHE A 254 -0.99 1.71 20.23
CA PHE A 254 -1.95 0.64 20.46
C PHE A 254 -1.84 -0.43 19.35
N SER A 255 -1.53 -1.68 19.72
CA SER A 255 -1.26 -2.79 18.80
C SER A 255 -2.34 -2.97 17.73
N ARG A 256 -3.60 -2.66 18.08
CA ARG A 256 -4.73 -2.81 17.17
C ARG A 256 -4.62 -1.94 15.92
N PHE A 257 -4.04 -0.75 16.00
CA PHE A 257 -3.83 0.09 14.83
C PHE A 257 -2.74 -0.49 13.92
N LEU A 258 -1.68 -1.07 14.49
CA LEU A 258 -0.66 -1.78 13.71
C LEU A 258 -1.28 -2.95 12.94
N ASP A 259 -2.15 -3.72 13.59
CA ASP A 259 -2.83 -4.86 12.97
C ASP A 259 -3.85 -4.42 11.91
N PHE A 260 -4.55 -3.30 12.13
CA PHE A 260 -5.42 -2.68 11.13
C PHE A 260 -4.66 -2.35 9.84
N PHE A 261 -3.54 -1.63 9.92
CA PHE A 261 -2.75 -1.26 8.74
C PHE A 261 -2.08 -2.46 8.06
N ARG A 262 -1.66 -3.48 8.81
CA ARG A 262 -1.21 -4.77 8.23
C ARG A 262 -2.33 -5.49 7.48
N GLY A 263 -3.55 -5.43 7.99
CA GLY A 263 -4.74 -5.93 7.32
C GLY A 263 -5.05 -5.17 6.04
N LEU A 264 -5.01 -3.83 6.11
CA LEU A 264 -5.19 -2.92 4.98
C LEU A 264 -4.22 -3.23 3.85
N GLU A 265 -2.94 -3.47 4.15
CA GLU A 265 -1.94 -3.82 3.13
C GLU A 265 -2.34 -5.09 2.35
N ARG A 266 -2.93 -6.09 3.02
CA ARG A 266 -3.41 -7.33 2.37
C ARG A 266 -4.60 -7.06 1.46
N ILE A 267 -5.53 -6.23 1.91
CA ILE A 267 -6.71 -5.80 1.13
C ILE A 267 -6.22 -5.02 -0.10
N PHE A 268 -5.36 -4.02 0.09
CA PHE A 268 -4.80 -3.19 -0.97
C PHE A 268 -4.09 -4.01 -2.04
N LYS A 269 -3.27 -5.01 -1.65
CA LYS A 269 -2.63 -5.93 -2.60
C LYS A 269 -3.62 -6.74 -3.43
N LYS A 270 -4.79 -7.09 -2.90
CA LYS A 270 -5.84 -7.82 -3.64
C LYS A 270 -6.62 -6.87 -4.55
N ILE A 271 -7.03 -5.72 -4.05
CA ILE A 271 -7.71 -4.69 -4.85
C ILE A 271 -6.84 -4.20 -6.00
N GLY A 272 -5.54 -4.00 -5.76
CA GLY A 272 -4.61 -3.59 -6.80
C GLY A 272 -4.41 -4.62 -7.92
N TYR A 273 -4.85 -5.87 -7.74
CA TYR A 273 -4.89 -6.85 -8.83
C TYR A 273 -5.93 -6.52 -9.89
N LEU A 274 -7.07 -5.92 -9.48
CA LEU A 274 -8.18 -5.59 -10.38
C LEU A 274 -7.85 -4.39 -11.26
N ASN A 275 -7.00 -3.48 -10.75
CA ASN A 275 -6.60 -2.24 -11.40
C ASN A 275 -7.80 -1.40 -11.89
N ASP A 276 -8.85 -1.34 -11.07
CA ASP A 276 -10.12 -0.67 -11.39
C ASP A 276 -10.30 0.57 -10.52
N ARG A 277 -10.52 1.73 -11.15
CA ARG A 277 -10.58 3.05 -10.47
C ARG A 277 -11.77 3.16 -9.50
N PRO A 278 -13.02 2.80 -9.87
CA PRO A 278 -14.15 2.74 -8.93
C PRO A 278 -13.85 1.89 -7.70
N THR A 279 -13.19 0.74 -7.87
CA THR A 279 -12.84 -0.14 -6.76
C THR A 279 -11.90 0.54 -5.75
N TYR A 280 -10.90 1.28 -6.22
CA TYR A 280 -10.03 2.06 -5.33
C TYR A 280 -10.80 3.14 -4.57
N ARG A 281 -11.79 3.78 -5.20
CA ARG A 281 -12.67 4.74 -4.49
C ARG A 281 -13.42 4.08 -3.34
N HIS A 282 -14.05 2.93 -3.57
CA HIS A 282 -14.72 2.17 -2.52
C HIS A 282 -13.76 1.73 -1.41
N LEU A 283 -12.51 1.40 -1.76
CA LEU A 283 -11.46 1.08 -0.78
C LEU A 283 -11.16 2.28 0.13
N VAL A 284 -10.98 3.49 -0.41
CA VAL A 284 -10.72 4.70 0.38
C VAL A 284 -11.90 5.00 1.32
N HIS A 285 -13.14 4.95 0.83
CA HIS A 285 -14.32 5.16 1.67
C HIS A 285 -14.42 4.12 2.80
N CYS A 286 -14.22 2.84 2.50
CA CYS A 286 -14.24 1.78 3.53
C CYS A 286 -13.12 1.97 4.55
N PHE A 287 -11.93 2.35 4.10
CA PHE A 287 -10.79 2.66 4.97
C PHE A 287 -11.13 3.80 5.92
N ASP A 288 -11.60 4.94 5.41
CA ASP A 288 -11.91 6.12 6.23
C ASP A 288 -13.02 5.85 7.25
N ASP A 289 -14.10 5.18 6.84
CA ASP A 289 -15.20 4.85 7.74
C ASP A 289 -14.78 3.90 8.87
N HIS A 290 -14.02 2.84 8.56
CA HIS A 290 -13.62 1.83 9.55
C HIS A 290 -12.48 2.31 10.44
N LEU A 291 -11.52 3.06 9.90
CA LEU A 291 -10.47 3.69 10.69
C LEU A 291 -11.08 4.75 11.62
N GLY A 292 -11.97 5.60 11.11
CA GLY A 292 -12.70 6.57 11.93
C GLY A 292 -13.50 5.89 13.06
N PHE A 293 -14.17 4.78 12.77
CA PHE A 293 -14.85 3.98 13.80
C PHE A 293 -13.88 3.41 14.85
N LEU A 294 -12.70 2.92 14.44
CA LEU A 294 -11.67 2.43 15.36
C LEU A 294 -11.09 3.57 16.21
N MET A 295 -10.83 4.73 15.62
CA MET A 295 -10.31 5.91 16.32
C MET A 295 -11.27 6.43 17.39
N ARG A 296 -12.58 6.39 17.14
CA ARG A 296 -13.60 6.77 18.15
C ARG A 296 -13.57 5.91 19.42
N LYS A 297 -12.97 4.71 19.35
CA LYS A 297 -12.78 3.84 20.52
C LYS A 297 -11.57 4.24 21.38
N ILE A 298 -10.71 5.15 20.92
CA ILE A 298 -9.60 5.67 21.72
C ILE A 298 -10.17 6.53 22.85
N CYS A 299 -9.85 6.14 24.08
CA CYS A 299 -10.12 6.94 25.27
C CYS A 299 -8.88 7.77 25.61
N PRO A 300 -9.00 9.09 25.81
CA PRO A 300 -7.90 9.91 26.34
C PRO A 300 -7.44 9.40 27.71
N SER A 301 -6.13 9.45 27.96
CA SER A 301 -5.56 9.07 29.26
C SER A 301 -5.32 10.27 30.15
N LYS A 302 -5.37 10.03 31.47
CA LYS A 302 -5.12 11.05 32.51
C LYS A 302 -3.68 11.05 33.01
N ASP A 303 -2.93 9.97 32.80
CA ASP A 303 -1.53 9.87 33.16
C ASP A 303 -0.63 10.18 31.94
N MET A 304 0.60 10.61 32.20
CA MET A 304 1.54 11.03 31.15
C MET A 304 1.88 9.89 30.18
N TYR A 305 2.12 8.69 30.70
CA TYR A 305 2.47 7.53 29.87
C TYR A 305 1.34 7.17 28.88
N GLY A 306 0.10 7.04 29.37
CA GLY A 306 -1.06 6.82 28.52
C GLY A 306 -1.29 7.97 27.52
N SER A 307 -1.01 9.20 27.93
CA SER A 307 -1.11 10.38 27.05
C SER A 307 -0.13 10.30 25.88
N ILE A 308 1.12 9.91 26.15
CA ILE A 308 2.14 9.66 25.12
C ILE A 308 1.67 8.58 24.15
N ILE A 309 1.13 7.45 24.64
CA ILE A 309 0.64 6.37 23.77
C ILE A 309 -0.49 6.86 22.87
N VAL A 310 -1.44 7.63 23.41
CA VAL A 310 -2.55 8.20 22.63
C VAL A 310 -2.02 9.10 21.52
N LEU A 311 -1.18 10.08 21.85
CA LEU A 311 -0.63 11.03 20.87
C LEU A 311 0.23 10.35 19.82
N ASN A 312 1.07 9.41 20.24
CA ASN A 312 1.93 8.63 19.34
C ASN A 312 1.10 7.72 18.42
N THR A 313 -0.01 7.16 18.91
CA THR A 313 -0.95 6.41 18.06
C THR A 313 -1.65 7.32 17.05
N ILE A 314 -2.09 8.53 17.44
CA ILE A 314 -2.71 9.49 16.51
C ILE A 314 -1.71 9.89 15.42
N LEU A 315 -0.47 10.19 15.79
CA LEU A 315 0.59 10.53 14.83
C LEU A 315 0.85 9.36 13.87
N PHE A 316 1.01 8.14 14.40
CA PHE A 316 1.17 6.93 13.58
C PHE A 316 0.02 6.76 12.58
N VAL A 317 -1.23 6.90 13.03
CA VAL A 317 -2.41 6.76 12.18
C VAL A 317 -2.44 7.84 11.10
N ARG A 318 -2.08 9.07 11.43
CA ARG A 318 -2.04 10.20 10.49
C ARG A 318 -1.01 9.96 9.40
N GLU A 319 0.22 9.64 9.76
CA GLU A 319 1.33 9.42 8.81
C GLU A 319 1.06 8.18 7.94
N THR A 320 0.77 7.05 8.56
CA THR A 320 0.54 5.79 7.82
C THR A 320 -0.73 5.87 6.96
N GLY A 321 -1.74 6.62 7.42
CA GLY A 321 -2.96 6.88 6.67
C GLY A 321 -2.70 7.74 5.43
N LEU A 322 -1.89 8.79 5.56
CA LEU A 322 -1.48 9.64 4.42
C LEU A 322 -0.64 8.85 3.41
N ASP A 323 0.34 8.08 3.87
CA ASP A 323 1.16 7.20 3.02
C ASP A 323 0.31 6.21 2.22
N PHE A 324 -0.77 5.70 2.83
CA PHE A 324 -1.72 4.83 2.14
C PHE A 324 -2.50 5.56 1.05
N LEU A 325 -3.00 6.77 1.34
CA LEU A 325 -3.74 7.57 0.37
C LEU A 325 -2.87 8.00 -0.81
N ASP A 326 -1.61 8.36 -0.54
CA ASP A 326 -0.63 8.69 -1.57
C ASP A 326 -0.36 7.49 -2.50
N GLN A 327 -0.23 6.28 -1.94
CA GLN A 327 -0.11 5.05 -2.73
C GLN A 327 -1.36 4.74 -3.58
N VAL A 328 -2.56 5.04 -3.07
CA VAL A 328 -3.80 4.88 -3.84
C VAL A 328 -3.85 5.92 -4.98
N MET A 329 -3.50 7.18 -4.70
CA MET A 329 -3.42 8.25 -5.70
C MET A 329 -2.42 7.90 -6.81
N GLU A 330 -1.20 7.47 -6.45
CA GLU A 330 -0.16 7.10 -7.41
C GLU A 330 -0.62 5.98 -8.36
N ARG A 331 -1.35 4.98 -7.85
CA ARG A 331 -1.80 3.84 -8.65
C ARG A 331 -3.06 4.08 -9.47
N SER A 332 -3.98 4.91 -8.99
CA SER A 332 -5.34 4.98 -9.53
C SER A 332 -5.77 6.38 -10.00
N GLY A 333 -5.01 7.42 -9.65
CA GLY A 333 -5.39 8.82 -9.86
C GLY A 333 -6.70 9.20 -9.17
N VAL A 334 -7.07 8.50 -8.08
CA VAL A 334 -8.25 8.82 -7.28
C VAL A 334 -7.83 9.83 -6.22
N GLU A 335 -8.19 11.09 -6.43
CA GLU A 335 -8.19 12.11 -5.39
C GLU A 335 -9.53 12.03 -4.65
N GLU A 336 -9.48 11.90 -3.32
CA GLU A 336 -10.64 11.93 -2.44
C GLU A 336 -10.48 13.10 -1.46
N ASP A 337 -11.60 13.67 -1.04
CA ASP A 337 -11.63 14.77 -0.08
C ASP A 337 -11.01 14.36 1.28
N ALA A 338 -10.58 15.37 2.04
CA ALA A 338 -9.92 15.19 3.34
C ALA A 338 -10.67 14.16 4.23
N PRO A 339 -10.05 13.00 4.53
CA PRO A 339 -10.76 11.91 5.18
C PRO A 339 -11.25 12.26 6.59
N LYS A 340 -12.41 11.71 6.98
CA LYS A 340 -13.03 11.88 8.31
C LYS A 340 -12.06 11.54 9.43
N MET A 341 -11.11 10.63 9.20
CA MET A 341 -10.04 10.28 10.13
C MET A 341 -9.29 11.51 10.67
N HIS A 342 -9.08 12.56 9.86
CA HIS A 342 -8.37 13.77 10.31
C HIS A 342 -9.18 14.61 11.29
N ALA A 343 -10.51 14.66 11.12
CA ALA A 343 -11.38 15.33 12.07
C ALA A 343 -11.38 14.59 13.41
N GLU A 344 -11.41 13.26 13.38
CA GLU A 344 -11.35 12.42 14.58
C GLU A 344 -9.99 12.53 15.28
N ALA A 345 -8.88 12.51 14.52
CA ALA A 345 -7.52 12.72 15.03
C ALA A 345 -7.41 14.01 15.84
N ARG A 346 -7.82 15.14 15.23
CA ARG A 346 -7.78 16.47 15.88
C ARG A 346 -8.66 16.54 17.11
N ARG A 347 -9.82 15.88 17.11
CA ARG A 347 -10.70 15.82 18.28
C ARG A 347 -10.02 15.11 19.46
N ILE A 348 -9.40 13.96 19.22
CA ILE A 348 -8.73 13.18 20.27
C ILE A 348 -7.48 13.93 20.76
N GLU A 349 -6.70 14.48 19.84
CA GLU A 349 -5.51 15.28 20.15
C GLU A 349 -5.84 16.50 21.03
N GLY A 350 -6.89 17.26 20.68
CA GLY A 350 -7.32 18.40 21.49
C GLY A 350 -7.77 18.02 22.90
N LEU A 351 -8.47 16.89 23.05
CA LEU A 351 -8.85 16.37 24.38
C LEU A 351 -7.63 15.90 25.17
N GLN A 352 -6.68 15.23 24.51
CA GLN A 352 -5.49 14.70 25.16
C GLN A 352 -4.54 15.82 25.60
N ASN A 353 -4.38 16.87 24.78
CA ASN A 353 -3.58 18.04 25.13
C ASN A 353 -4.18 18.79 26.32
N ALA A 354 -5.51 18.94 26.39
CA ALA A 354 -6.15 19.54 27.56
C ALA A 354 -5.87 18.75 28.86
N LEU A 355 -5.88 17.41 28.79
CA LEU A 355 -5.55 16.57 29.96
C LEU A 355 -4.07 16.66 30.36
N ILE A 356 -3.18 16.77 29.38
CA ILE A 356 -1.74 17.01 29.64
C ILE A 356 -1.56 18.36 30.31
N ASP A 357 -2.21 19.41 29.80
CA ASP A 357 -2.12 20.76 30.36
C ASP A 357 -2.64 20.78 31.81
N ASP A 358 -3.79 20.15 32.09
CA ASP A 358 -4.31 20.02 33.45
C ASP A 358 -3.33 19.28 34.39
N TYR A 359 -2.74 18.17 33.91
CA TYR A 359 -1.77 17.38 34.67
C TYR A 359 -0.49 18.19 34.97
N LEU A 360 0.08 18.85 33.97
CA LEU A 360 1.31 19.64 34.09
C LEU A 360 1.08 20.87 34.95
N SER A 361 -0.05 21.55 34.79
CA SER A 361 -0.43 22.69 35.63
C SER A 361 -0.48 22.30 37.11
N HIS A 362 -1.11 21.16 37.43
CA HIS A 362 -1.12 20.65 38.80
C HIS A 362 0.29 20.33 39.31
N TYR A 363 1.08 19.57 38.55
CA TYR A 363 2.44 19.19 38.95
C TYR A 363 3.35 20.40 39.19
N PHE A 364 3.39 21.36 38.25
CA PHE A 364 4.25 22.54 38.35
C PHE A 364 3.74 23.59 39.35
N SER A 365 2.48 23.51 39.78
CA SER A 365 1.96 24.36 40.86
C SER A 365 2.56 24.01 42.22
N GLU A 366 2.99 22.77 42.43
CA GLU A 366 3.57 22.28 43.68
C GLU A 366 5.06 22.63 43.85
N LEU A 367 5.73 23.02 42.76
CA LEU A 367 7.13 23.45 42.80
C LEU A 367 7.24 24.93 43.20
N ASP A 368 8.22 25.23 44.05
CA ASP A 368 8.53 26.59 44.47
C ASP A 368 9.60 27.20 43.55
N PHE A 369 9.17 28.14 42.71
CA PHE A 369 10.06 28.88 41.80
C PHE A 369 10.69 30.11 42.47
N THR A 370 10.28 30.46 43.69
CA THR A 370 10.85 31.59 44.46
C THR A 370 12.14 31.19 45.19
N ALA A 371 12.32 29.90 45.47
CA ALA A 371 13.53 29.29 45.99
C ALA A 371 14.09 28.29 44.95
N PRO A 372 14.76 28.78 43.91
CA PRO A 372 15.07 28.00 42.71
C PRO A 372 16.13 26.92 42.93
N GLU A 373 16.86 26.91 44.04
CA GLU A 373 17.95 25.96 44.28
C GLU A 373 17.46 24.50 44.23
N GLY A 374 17.93 23.75 43.23
CA GLY A 374 17.57 22.35 43.03
C GLY A 374 16.32 22.12 42.17
N LEU A 375 15.72 23.17 41.61
CA LEU A 375 14.60 23.07 40.67
C LEU A 375 14.94 22.22 39.45
N SER A 376 16.15 22.36 38.90
CA SER A 376 16.63 21.56 37.77
C SER A 376 16.61 20.07 38.08
N LYS A 377 16.98 19.66 39.31
CA LYS A 377 16.96 18.25 39.72
C LYS A 377 15.55 17.69 39.77
N GLU A 378 14.60 18.48 40.26
CA GLU A 378 13.18 18.10 40.30
C GLU A 378 12.60 17.96 38.88
N ILE A 379 12.87 18.93 37.99
CA ILE A 379 12.46 18.88 36.59
C ILE A 379 13.11 17.70 35.86
N ILE A 380 14.42 17.49 36.01
CA ILE A 380 15.14 16.38 35.37
C ILE A 380 14.60 15.04 35.89
N ARG A 381 14.34 14.91 37.19
CA ARG A 381 13.75 13.69 37.76
C ARG A 381 12.36 13.41 37.19
N PHE A 382 11.54 14.45 37.01
CA PHE A 382 10.25 14.33 36.33
C PHE A 382 10.41 13.85 34.89
N LEU A 383 11.30 14.49 34.13
CA LEU A 383 11.59 14.13 32.74
C LEU A 383 12.08 12.69 32.61
N ASP A 384 13.01 12.25 33.45
CA ASP A 384 13.52 10.87 33.47
C ASP A 384 12.40 9.86 33.76
N LYS A 385 11.52 10.18 34.70
CA LYS A 385 10.45 9.28 35.15
C LYS A 385 9.32 9.18 34.12
N GLU A 386 8.83 10.31 33.64
CA GLU A 386 7.57 10.39 32.88
C GLU A 386 7.81 10.37 31.36
N ILE A 387 8.95 10.89 30.88
CA ILE A 387 9.22 11.10 29.44
C ILE A 387 10.36 10.22 28.92
N MET A 388 11.51 10.20 29.59
CA MET A 388 12.73 9.51 29.15
C MET A 388 12.87 8.09 29.72
N SER A 389 11.79 7.53 30.25
CA SER A 389 11.75 6.17 30.78
C SER A 389 11.87 5.13 29.66
N GLU A 390 12.34 3.93 30.01
CA GLU A 390 12.50 2.83 29.03
C GLU A 390 11.17 2.44 28.36
N SER A 391 10.06 2.60 29.09
CA SER A 391 8.70 2.38 28.56
C SER A 391 8.34 3.31 27.40
N ASN A 392 9.02 4.45 27.27
CA ASN A 392 8.80 5.44 26.22
C ASN A 392 9.80 5.35 25.06
N SER A 393 10.63 4.30 25.01
CA SER A 393 11.66 4.14 23.97
C SER A 393 11.12 4.12 22.53
N GLY A 394 9.82 3.84 22.34
CA GLY A 394 9.14 3.87 21.04
C GLY A 394 8.44 5.19 20.69
N MET A 395 8.55 6.22 21.53
CA MET A 395 7.92 7.52 21.29
C MET A 395 8.59 8.26 20.12
N TYR A 396 7.78 8.69 19.15
CA TYR A 396 8.22 9.53 18.04
C TYR A 396 8.77 10.87 18.50
N GLU A 397 9.76 11.39 17.76
CA GLU A 397 10.45 12.64 18.12
C GLU A 397 9.48 13.82 18.13
N ASP A 398 8.53 13.89 17.19
CA ASP A 398 7.55 14.98 17.14
C ASP A 398 6.64 15.01 18.38
N VAL A 399 6.21 13.84 18.87
CA VAL A 399 5.46 13.74 20.13
C VAL A 399 6.33 14.14 21.31
N ARG A 400 7.60 13.73 21.31
CA ARG A 400 8.56 14.13 22.34
C ARG A 400 8.74 15.64 22.38
N ILE A 401 8.93 16.28 21.22
CA ILE A 401 9.08 17.73 21.10
C ILE A 401 7.81 18.42 21.61
N MET A 402 6.63 17.99 21.17
CA MET A 402 5.36 18.57 21.63
C MET A 402 5.18 18.46 23.16
N VAL A 403 5.43 17.30 23.75
CA VAL A 403 5.31 17.12 25.20
C VAL A 403 6.34 17.97 25.96
N LEU A 404 7.58 18.06 25.45
CA LEU A 404 8.60 18.94 26.01
C LEU A 404 8.23 20.42 25.88
N GLU A 405 7.59 20.81 24.79
CA GLU A 405 7.08 22.17 24.60
C GLU A 405 6.02 22.51 25.64
N SER A 406 5.06 21.60 25.89
CA SER A 406 4.08 21.76 26.96
C SER A 406 4.73 21.86 28.34
N ILE A 407 5.73 21.03 28.63
CA ILE A 407 6.46 21.06 29.90
C ILE A 407 7.19 22.39 30.08
N ILE A 408 7.96 22.83 29.09
CA ILE A 408 8.74 24.07 29.17
C ILE A 408 7.81 25.29 29.22
N SER A 409 6.67 25.24 28.53
CA SER A 409 5.64 26.28 28.64
C SER A 409 5.08 26.40 30.05
N HIS A 410 4.83 25.28 30.74
CA HIS A 410 4.36 25.31 32.12
C HIS A 410 5.44 25.80 33.09
N VAL A 411 6.68 25.34 32.93
CA VAL A 411 7.84 25.88 33.68
C VAL A 411 7.93 27.39 33.48
N PHE A 412 7.82 27.85 32.23
CA PHE A 412 7.89 29.27 31.90
C PHE A 412 6.73 30.06 32.51
N SER A 413 5.50 29.53 32.48
CA SER A 413 4.32 30.13 33.12
C SER A 413 4.54 30.34 34.62
N ARG A 414 5.17 29.38 35.31
CA ARG A 414 5.52 29.53 36.73
C ARG A 414 6.58 30.59 36.97
N ILE A 415 7.63 30.62 36.14
CA ILE A 415 8.65 31.68 36.17
C ILE A 415 8.01 33.06 35.91
N TYR A 416 7.05 33.15 35.00
CA TYR A 416 6.35 34.40 34.68
C TYR A 416 5.46 34.87 35.84
N SER A 417 5.00 33.96 36.71
CA SER A 417 4.10 34.28 37.82
C SER A 417 4.80 34.82 39.08
N ILE A 418 6.13 34.81 39.13
CA ILE A 418 6.90 35.33 40.26
C ILE A 418 7.43 36.73 39.96
N LYS A 419 7.62 37.54 41.00
CA LYS A 419 8.36 38.80 40.89
C LYS A 419 9.85 38.48 40.75
N ILE A 420 10.49 39.03 39.74
CA ILE A 420 11.87 38.67 39.39
C ILE A 420 12.84 39.77 39.82
N THR A 421 13.74 39.41 40.73
CA THR A 421 14.93 40.21 41.05
C THR A 421 16.12 39.74 40.20
N PRO A 422 17.19 40.55 40.05
CA PRO A 422 18.39 40.12 39.33
C PRO A 422 19.01 38.83 39.89
N LYS A 423 18.98 38.66 41.23
CA LYS A 423 19.47 37.44 41.89
C LYS A 423 18.60 36.23 41.59
N ALA A 424 17.28 36.39 41.65
CA ALA A 424 16.34 35.32 41.31
C ALA A 424 16.48 34.92 39.82
N SER A 425 16.62 35.91 38.94
CA SER A 425 16.86 35.66 37.51
C SER A 425 18.14 34.86 37.27
N GLU A 426 19.26 35.27 37.88
CA GLU A 426 20.54 34.56 37.76
C GLU A 426 20.42 33.11 38.24
N ALA A 427 19.79 32.88 39.40
CA ALA A 427 19.61 31.55 39.94
C ALA A 427 18.73 30.66 39.05
N ILE A 428 17.58 31.15 38.57
CA ILE A 428 16.69 30.39 37.67
C ILE A 428 17.39 30.13 36.33
N LEU A 429 18.21 31.05 35.84
CA LEU A 429 18.95 30.89 34.59
C LEU A 429 20.01 29.77 34.70
N LEU A 430 20.67 29.63 35.86
CA LEU A 430 21.57 28.51 36.14
C LEU A 430 20.82 27.17 36.15
N GLU A 431 19.68 27.10 36.83
CA GLU A 431 18.83 25.90 36.87
C GLU A 431 18.31 25.53 35.46
N THR A 432 17.88 26.54 34.68
CA THR A 432 17.42 26.37 33.29
C THR A 432 18.55 25.86 32.38
N ALA A 433 19.76 26.38 32.55
CA ALA A 433 20.93 25.94 31.80
C ALA A 433 21.29 24.47 32.10
N GLU A 434 21.10 24.02 33.34
CA GLU A 434 21.29 22.62 33.73
C GLU A 434 20.26 21.70 33.04
N VAL A 435 18.97 22.06 33.07
CA VAL A 435 17.91 21.33 32.35
C VAL A 435 18.20 21.28 30.85
N LYS A 436 18.59 22.41 30.24
CA LYS A 436 18.96 22.50 28.83
C LYS A 436 20.14 21.59 28.49
N ARG A 437 21.19 21.59 29.31
CA ARG A 437 22.36 20.72 29.12
C ARG A 437 21.95 19.24 29.17
N TYR A 438 21.08 18.86 30.10
CA TYR A 438 20.55 17.51 30.19
C TYR A 438 19.76 17.14 28.92
N LEU A 439 18.78 17.97 28.52
CA LEU A 439 17.92 17.71 27.35
C LEU A 439 18.70 17.62 26.02
N ARG A 440 19.81 18.36 25.88
CA ARG A 440 20.71 18.27 24.70
C ARG A 440 21.34 16.90 24.52
N THR A 441 21.43 16.10 25.59
CA THR A 441 21.94 14.72 25.49
C THR A 441 20.88 13.72 25.04
N LYS A 442 19.61 14.12 25.02
CA LYS A 442 18.44 13.23 24.82
C LYS A 442 17.60 13.57 23.59
N THR A 443 17.67 14.82 23.11
CA THR A 443 16.79 15.34 22.06
C THR A 443 17.56 16.18 21.06
N SER A 444 17.07 16.18 19.82
CA SER A 444 17.66 16.96 18.73
C SER A 444 17.37 18.46 18.86
N VAL A 445 16.15 18.79 19.31
CA VAL A 445 15.64 20.15 19.45
C VAL A 445 14.99 20.28 20.82
N ILE A 446 15.25 21.40 21.50
CA ILE A 446 14.60 21.73 22.78
C ILE A 446 13.67 22.93 22.54
N PRO A 447 12.35 22.73 22.54
CA PRO A 447 11.40 23.80 22.25
C PRO A 447 11.42 24.86 23.37
N LEU A 448 11.23 26.13 23.01
CA LEU A 448 11.00 27.28 23.90
C LEU A 448 12.09 27.62 24.95
N ILE A 449 13.11 26.79 25.15
CA ILE A 449 14.12 27.01 26.21
C ILE A 449 14.90 28.31 26.00
N ASP A 450 15.15 28.69 24.74
CA ASP A 450 15.83 29.94 24.40
C ASP A 450 14.95 31.16 24.70
N VAL A 451 13.62 31.01 24.61
CA VAL A 451 12.65 32.06 25.00
C VAL A 451 12.71 32.28 26.51
N VAL A 452 12.77 31.21 27.30
CA VAL A 452 12.92 31.29 28.77
C VAL A 452 14.23 31.99 29.14
N GLU A 453 15.35 31.61 28.50
CA GLU A 453 16.64 32.27 28.74
C GLU A 453 16.61 33.75 28.38
N LYS A 454 16.02 34.13 27.24
CA LYS A 454 15.88 35.54 26.84
C LYS A 454 15.07 36.33 27.86
N TYR A 455 13.95 35.79 28.31
CA TYR A 455 13.12 36.41 29.34
C TYR A 455 13.92 36.69 30.62
N LEU A 456 14.63 35.69 31.14
CA LEU A 456 15.43 35.83 32.36
C LEU A 456 16.57 36.84 32.18
N LYS A 457 17.27 36.81 31.03
CA LYS A 457 18.38 37.74 30.73
C LYS A 457 17.99 39.21 30.77
N ILE A 458 16.73 39.55 30.52
CA ILE A 458 16.21 40.93 30.65
C ILE A 458 16.42 41.44 32.09
N PHE A 459 16.13 40.61 33.09
CA PHE A 459 16.16 40.98 34.51
C PHE A 459 17.54 40.92 35.15
N LEU A 460 18.60 40.51 34.43
CA LEU A 460 19.97 40.52 34.96
C LEU A 460 20.49 41.95 35.17
N CYS A 461 19.97 42.93 34.42
CA CYS A 461 20.19 44.33 34.68
C CYS A 461 19.23 44.80 35.77
N PRO A 462 19.70 45.47 36.85
CA PRO A 462 18.81 45.99 37.87
C PRO A 462 17.97 47.15 37.32
N PRO A 463 16.67 47.23 37.66
CA PRO A 463 15.77 48.29 37.19
C PRO A 463 16.15 49.69 37.70
N ASP A 464 16.97 49.78 38.75
CA ASP A 464 17.50 51.06 39.26
C ASP A 464 18.41 51.79 38.25
N ASN A 465 18.98 51.06 37.29
CA ASN A 465 19.69 51.65 36.17
C ASN A 465 18.79 51.62 34.92
N THR A 466 17.85 52.57 34.89
CA THR A 466 16.73 52.62 33.93
C THR A 466 17.18 52.56 32.47
N ARG A 467 18.26 53.28 32.12
CA ARG A 467 18.83 53.28 30.77
C ARG A 467 19.41 51.92 30.39
N CYS A 468 20.29 51.34 31.21
CA CYS A 468 20.88 50.04 30.90
C CYS A 468 19.83 48.92 30.90
N PHE A 469 18.82 49.00 31.76
CA PHE A 469 17.69 48.07 31.76
C PHE A 469 16.93 48.12 30.43
N ALA A 470 16.55 49.32 29.98
CA ALA A 470 15.82 49.50 28.73
C ALA A 470 16.65 49.10 27.49
N GLU A 471 17.96 49.40 27.46
CA GLU A 471 18.87 48.93 26.41
C GLU A 471 18.97 47.39 26.39
N ASN A 472 19.10 46.76 27.57
CA ASN A 472 19.14 45.30 27.70
C ASN A 472 17.80 44.66 27.29
N PHE A 473 16.66 45.27 27.64
CA PHE A 473 15.35 44.81 27.20
C PHE A 473 15.25 44.78 25.67
N VAL A 474 15.59 45.88 24.99
CA VAL A 474 15.54 45.95 23.52
C VAL A 474 16.43 44.89 22.88
N LEU A 475 17.63 44.68 23.44
CA LEU A 475 18.59 43.70 22.95
C LEU A 475 18.13 42.25 23.16
N MET A 476 17.60 41.91 24.34
CA MET A 476 17.28 40.53 24.73
C MET A 476 15.87 40.10 24.34
N SER A 477 14.90 41.02 24.32
CA SER A 477 13.51 40.73 23.97
C SER A 477 13.35 40.38 22.50
N GLU A 478 14.09 41.05 21.60
CA GLU A 478 13.98 40.88 20.13
C GLU A 478 12.52 40.93 19.62
N GLY A 479 11.64 41.67 20.31
CA GLY A 479 10.22 41.78 19.98
C GLY A 479 9.33 40.61 20.43
N ILE A 480 9.87 39.66 21.20
CA ILE A 480 9.12 38.51 21.75
C ILE A 480 8.23 38.96 22.91
N PHE A 481 8.71 39.86 23.76
CA PHE A 481 7.99 40.35 24.94
C PHE A 481 7.63 41.83 24.79
N SER A 482 6.43 42.21 25.25
CA SER A 482 6.10 43.62 25.39
C SER A 482 6.76 44.21 26.63
N PHE A 483 7.07 45.51 26.59
CA PHE A 483 7.67 46.18 27.74
C PHE A 483 6.73 46.16 28.95
N ASP A 484 5.42 46.35 28.72
CA ASP A 484 4.38 46.28 29.75
C ASP A 484 4.39 44.94 30.50
N GLN A 485 4.57 43.82 29.77
CA GLN A 485 4.68 42.49 30.35
C GLN A 485 5.88 42.40 31.31
N ILE A 486 7.04 42.89 30.88
CA ILE A 486 8.27 42.86 31.69
C ILE A 486 8.13 43.73 32.94
N ILE A 487 7.64 44.96 32.81
CA ILE A 487 7.50 45.90 33.93
C ILE A 487 6.55 45.35 35.00
N SER A 488 5.46 44.70 34.60
CA SER A 488 4.50 44.11 35.55
C SER A 488 5.09 43.05 36.49
N ASN A 489 6.21 42.43 36.10
CA ASN A 489 6.89 41.37 36.84
C ASN A 489 8.10 41.83 37.66
N ILE A 490 8.40 43.14 37.69
CA ILE A 490 9.42 43.73 38.57
C ILE A 490 8.83 43.90 39.98
N GLU A 491 9.64 43.76 41.04
CA GLU A 491 9.22 44.01 42.43
C GLU A 491 8.68 45.44 42.63
N ASP A 492 7.63 45.56 43.43
CA ASP A 492 6.95 46.84 43.68
C ASP A 492 7.89 47.81 44.41
N GLY A 493 8.26 48.90 43.75
CA GLY A 493 9.16 49.92 44.32
C GLY A 493 10.03 50.67 43.30
N HIS A 494 10.19 50.12 42.09
CA HIS A 494 10.94 50.77 41.02
C HIS A 494 10.01 51.66 40.18
N GLY A 495 10.39 52.92 39.96
CA GLY A 495 9.58 53.92 39.27
C GLY A 495 9.28 53.52 37.82
N ALA A 496 8.13 52.86 37.60
CA ALA A 496 7.71 52.37 36.30
C ALA A 496 7.73 53.47 35.23
N ASP A 497 7.31 54.68 35.58
CA ASP A 497 7.32 55.85 34.69
C ASP A 497 8.74 56.19 34.20
N GLU A 498 9.76 56.08 35.05
CA GLU A 498 11.16 56.35 34.69
C GLU A 498 11.71 55.29 33.73
N LEU A 499 11.29 54.03 33.90
CA LEU A 499 11.64 52.93 32.99
C LEU A 499 10.96 53.10 31.62
N TYR A 500 9.71 53.55 31.57
CA TYR A 500 9.02 53.88 30.33
C TYR A 500 9.69 55.04 29.59
N LEU A 501 10.05 56.12 30.28
CA LEU A 501 10.74 57.26 29.67
C LEU A 501 12.09 56.84 29.06
N ALA A 502 12.87 56.01 29.77
CA ALA A 502 14.13 55.49 29.25
C ALA A 502 13.92 54.60 28.00
N TYR A 503 12.89 53.75 28.02
CA TYR A 503 12.53 52.90 26.89
C TYR A 503 12.06 53.71 25.66
N GLU A 504 11.23 54.74 25.86
CA GLU A 504 10.79 55.65 24.79
C GLU A 504 11.96 56.45 24.21
N GLU A 505 12.91 56.88 25.03
CA GLU A 505 14.11 57.59 24.57
C GLU A 505 14.94 56.70 23.64
N ILE A 506 15.15 55.43 23.97
CA ILE A 506 15.94 54.47 23.18
C ILE A 506 15.20 54.06 21.89
N THR A 507 13.89 53.77 21.98
CA THR A 507 13.12 53.34 20.81
C THR A 507 12.74 54.50 19.89
N GLY A 508 12.56 55.69 20.44
CA GLY A 508 12.33 56.95 19.72
C GLY A 508 13.57 57.46 19.00
N SER A 509 14.76 57.33 19.61
CA SER A 509 16.03 57.66 18.95
C SER A 509 16.42 56.67 17.85
N SER A 510 16.01 55.40 17.96
CA SER A 510 16.17 54.39 16.90
C SER A 510 15.29 54.67 15.65
N LYS A 511 14.09 55.25 15.82
CA LYS A 511 13.22 55.68 14.71
C LYS A 511 13.68 56.96 13.99
N ALA A 512 14.57 57.74 14.58
CA ALA A 512 15.12 58.96 13.96
C ALA A 512 16.31 58.69 13.02
N ILE A 513 16.78 57.44 12.94
CA ILE A 513 17.97 57.02 12.16
C ILE A 513 17.60 56.05 11.02
N SER A 514 16.33 55.63 10.88
CA SER A 514 15.85 54.78 9.79
C SER A 514 15.35 55.56 8.57
#